data_AF-A0A2M8BR43-F1
#
_entry.id   AF-A0A2M8BR43-F1
#
_cell.length_a   1.000
_cell.length_b   1.000
_cell.length_c   1.000
_cell.angle_alpha   90.00
_cell.angle_beta   90.00
_cell.angle_gamma   90.00
#
_symmetry.space_group_name_H-M   'P 1'
#
loop_
_entity.id
_entity.type
_entity.pdbx_description
1 polymer ?
#
loop_
_entity_poly.entity_id
_entity_poly.type
_entity_poly.pdbx_seq_one_letter_code
_entity_poly.pdbx_strand_id
1 'polypeptide(L)' 'AMKMEHTIAAPIDGVVEELLYAPGDQVVEGAELLKLVVQ' A
#
# COMPACT_ATOMS: atom_id res chain seq x y z
N ALA A 1 3.35 13.82 -4.69
CA ALA A 1 1.89 14.04 -4.70
C ALA A 1 1.59 15.51 -4.39
N MET A 2 0.75 16.17 -5.19
CA MET A 2 0.32 17.55 -4.95
C MET A 2 -0.79 17.56 -3.88
N LYS A 3 -0.45 17.81 -2.60
CA LYS A 3 -1.36 18.15 -1.47
C LYS A 3 -2.69 17.38 -1.35
N MET A 4 -2.77 16.16 -1.87
CA MET A 4 -3.99 15.35 -1.89
C MET A 4 -3.68 13.98 -1.31
N GLU A 5 -4.57 13.52 -0.44
CA GLU A 5 -4.53 12.18 0.15
C GLU A 5 -5.08 11.18 -0.88
N HIS A 6 -4.31 10.13 -1.16
CA HIS A 6 -4.72 9.06 -2.05
C HIS A 6 -4.97 7.80 -1.23
N THR A 7 -6.24 7.44 -1.07
CA THR A 7 -6.64 6.18 -0.43
C THR A 7 -6.51 5.04 -1.43
N ILE A 8 -5.68 4.04 -1.11
CA ILE A 8 -5.54 2.81 -1.90
C ILE A 8 -6.38 1.73 -1.23
N ALA A 9 -7.34 1.20 -1.96
CA ALA A 9 -8.18 0.09 -1.50
C ALA A 9 -7.59 -1.25 -1.94
N ALA A 10 -7.80 -2.28 -1.12
CA ALA A 10 -7.45 -3.64 -1.51
C ALA A 10 -8.32 -4.08 -2.71
N PRO A 11 -7.74 -4.74 -3.72
CA PRO A 11 -8.51 -5.20 -4.88
C PRO A 11 -9.40 -6.41 -4.56
N ILE A 12 -9.10 -7.14 -3.49
CA ILE A 12 -9.75 -8.39 -3.08
C ILE A 12 -9.66 -8.56 -1.56
N ASP A 13 -10.50 -9.44 -1.02
CA ASP A 13 -10.39 -9.88 0.37
C ASP A 13 -9.14 -10.72 0.60
N GLY A 14 -8.48 -10.53 1.74
CA GLY A 14 -7.25 -11.24 2.07
C GLY A 14 -6.68 -10.79 3.42
N VAL A 15 -5.47 -11.25 3.72
CA VAL A 15 -4.72 -10.91 4.95
C VAL A 15 -3.45 -10.18 4.58
N VAL A 16 -3.17 -9.06 5.27
CA VAL A 16 -1.91 -8.33 5.11
C VAL A 16 -0.78 -9.18 5.67
N GLU A 17 0.14 -9.60 4.80
CA GLU A 17 1.31 -10.40 5.18
C GLU A 17 2.45 -9.51 5.64
N GLU A 18 2.74 -8.44 4.90
CA GLU A 18 3.87 -7.56 5.16
C GLU A 18 3.56 -6.12 4.71
N LEU A 19 3.95 -5.14 5.52
CA LEU A 19 3.87 -3.72 5.18
C LEU A 19 5.29 -3.20 4.91
N LEU A 20 5.54 -2.71 3.69
CA LEU A 20 6.89 -2.39 3.23
C LEU A 20 7.33 -0.95 3.54
N TYR A 21 6.41 -0.13 4.07
CA TYR A 21 6.64 1.29 4.35
C TYR A 21 6.05 1.71 5.69
N ALA A 22 6.71 2.66 6.32
CA ALA A 22 6.22 3.33 7.52
C ALA A 22 5.52 4.67 7.17
N PRO A 23 4.70 5.20 8.08
CA PRO A 23 4.12 6.53 7.91
C PRO A 23 5.20 7.60 7.69
N GLY A 24 5.09 8.37 6.61
CA GLY A 24 6.03 9.43 6.25
C GLY A 24 7.09 9.02 5.23
N ASP A 25 7.22 7.73 4.92
CA ASP A 25 8.13 7.26 3.87
C ASP A 25 7.67 7.72 2.49
N GLN A 26 8.62 8.10 1.64
CA GLN A 26 8.35 8.42 0.24
C GLN A 26 8.29 7.15 -0.59
N VAL A 27 7.22 7.01 -1.37
CA VAL A 27 7.02 5.92 -2.31
C VAL A 27 7.15 6.44 -3.74
N VAL A 28 7.82 5.66 -4.59
CA VAL A 28 7.95 5.95 -6.02
C VAL A 28 6.80 5.31 -6.80
N GLU A 29 6.55 5.77 -8.01
CA GLU A 29 5.53 5.18 -8.87
C GLU A 29 5.88 3.72 -9.19
N GLY A 30 4.89 2.83 -9.04
CA GLY A 30 5.05 1.40 -9.26
C GLY A 30 5.70 0.63 -8.11
N ALA A 31 6.00 1.28 -6.97
CA ALA A 31 6.49 0.59 -5.79
C ALA A 31 5.43 -0.33 -5.17
N GLU A 32 5.85 -1.51 -4.71
CA GLU A 32 5.01 -2.43 -3.94
C GLU A 32 4.83 -1.91 -2.53
N LEU A 33 3.61 -1.56 -2.13
CA LEU A 33 3.36 -0.93 -0.82
C LEU A 33 3.21 -1.93 0.33
N LEU A 34 2.60 -3.08 0.04
CA LEU A 34 2.33 -4.15 0.98
C LEU A 34 2.17 -5.47 0.23
N LYS A 35 2.27 -6.58 0.96
CA LYS A 35 1.91 -7.91 0.47
C LYS A 35 0.58 -8.35 1.07
N LEU A 36 -0.29 -8.85 0.21
CA LEU A 36 -1.60 -9.39 0.58
C LEU A 36 -1.65 -10.87 0.18
N VAL A 37 -2.05 -11.74 1.11
CA VAL A 37 -2.32 -13.15 0.86
C VAL A 37 -3.82 -13.36 0.75
N VAL A 38 -4.25 -13.97 -0.34
CA VAL A 38 -5.64 -14.36 -0.56
C VAL A 38 -6.01 -15.56 0.29
N GLN A 39 -7.22 -15.56 0.83
CA GLN A 39 -7.80 -16.72 1.51
C GLN A 39 -8.49 -17.66 0.54
#